data_AF-A0ABD2SRJ6-F1
#
_entry.id   AF-A0ABD2SRJ6-F1
#
_cell.length_a   1.000
_cell.length_b   1.000
_cell.length_c   1.000
_cell.angle_alpha   90.00
_cell.angle_beta   90.00
_cell.angle_gamma   90.00
#
_symmetry.space_group_name_H-M   'P 1'
#
loop_
_entity.id
_entity.type
_entity.pdbx_description
1 polymer ?
#
loop_
_entity_poly.entity_id
_entity_poly.type
_entity_poly.pdbx_seq_one_letter_code
_entity_poly.pdbx_strand_id
1 'polypeptide(L)'
;MKKGITFLECRLIEALSTIETMKAEMKAFKEGVKVGGSSSLDRDREAKVEAPKPPMFKGIRDAQEVENFLWHLENYFKYNRLKSDKSKANFFFDNREICM
;
A
#
# COMPACT_ATOMS: atom_id res chain seq x y z
N MET A 1 -40.63 6.25 37.84
CA MET A 1 -40.02 7.20 36.89
C MET A 1 -38.54 7.47 37.16
N LYS A 2 -38.12 7.82 38.39
CA LYS A 2 -36.70 8.14 38.71
C LYS A 2 -35.69 7.04 38.34
N LYS A 3 -36.03 5.75 38.51
CA LYS A 3 -35.15 4.61 38.16
C LYS A 3 -34.81 4.48 36.67
N GLY A 4 -35.71 4.94 35.79
CA GLY A 4 -35.48 4.91 34.33
C GLY A 4 -34.56 6.03 33.86
N ILE A 5 -34.63 7.18 34.54
CA ILE A 5 -33.77 8.34 34.28
C ILE A 5 -32.32 7.99 34.64
N THR A 6 -32.10 7.43 35.84
CA THR A 6 -30.75 7.02 36.28
C THR A 6 -30.13 5.94 35.38
N PHE A 7 -30.94 5.03 34.83
CA PHE A 7 -30.46 3.99 33.92
C PHE A 7 -29.96 4.55 32.59
N LEU A 8 -30.69 5.53 32.03
CA LEU A 8 -30.28 6.19 30.79
C LEU A 8 -29.04 7.07 31.01
N GLU A 9 -28.95 7.73 32.15
CA GLU A 9 -27.75 8.49 32.55
C GLU A 9 -26.52 7.59 32.62
N CYS A 10 -26.61 6.40 33.23
CA CYS A 10 -25.51 5.44 33.25
C CYS A 10 -25.09 4.99 31.84
N ARG A 11 -26.05 4.66 30.96
CA ARG A 11 -25.76 4.25 29.59
C ARG A 11 -25.13 5.38 28.75
N LEU A 12 -25.54 6.62 28.99
CA LEU A 12 -24.97 7.77 28.31
C LEU A 12 -23.51 7.98 28.73
N ILE A 13 -23.21 7.87 30.02
CA ILE A 13 -21.84 7.98 30.54
C ILE A 13 -20.94 6.87 29.97
N GLU A 14 -21.43 5.64 29.93
CA GLU A 14 -20.70 4.50 29.36
C GLU A 14 -20.40 4.68 27.86
N ALA A 15 -21.39 5.15 27.09
CA ALA A 15 -21.22 5.43 25.67
C ALA A 15 -20.22 6.56 25.42
N LEU A 16 -20.29 7.64 26.20
CA LEU A 16 -19.35 8.76 26.11
C LEU A 16 -17.92 8.33 26.47
N SER A 17 -17.76 7.51 27.52
CA SER A 17 -16.46 6.95 27.90
C SER A 17 -15.87 6.13 26.76
N THR A 18 -16.67 5.26 26.14
CA THR A 18 -16.23 4.40 25.03
C THR A 18 -15.79 5.23 23.82
N ILE A 19 -16.55 6.28 23.46
CA ILE A 19 -16.21 7.17 22.34
C ILE A 19 -14.89 7.90 22.58
N GLU A 20 -14.67 8.44 23.79
CA GLU A 20 -13.41 9.13 24.09
C GLU A 20 -12.20 8.19 24.09
N THR A 21 -12.36 6.94 24.56
CA THR A 21 -11.32 5.90 24.45
C THR A 21 -10.99 5.62 22.98
N MET A 22 -12.00 5.36 22.14
CA MET A 22 -11.81 5.11 20.71
C MET A 22 -11.15 6.30 20.00
N LYS A 23 -11.54 7.52 20.34
CA LYS A 23 -10.96 8.75 19.80
C LYS A 23 -9.49 8.93 20.20
N ALA A 24 -9.11 8.56 21.41
CA ALA A 24 -7.73 8.55 21.86
C ALA A 24 -6.88 7.52 21.10
N GLU A 25 -7.41 6.31 20.89
CA GLU A 25 -6.78 5.26 20.09
C GLU A 25 -6.60 5.68 18.62
N MET A 26 -7.64 6.28 18.02
CA MET A 26 -7.57 6.83 16.65
C MET A 26 -6.56 7.97 16.53
N LYS A 27 -6.42 8.80 17.57
CA LYS A 27 -5.42 9.88 17.60
C LYS A 27 -4.00 9.31 17.70
N ALA A 28 -3.77 8.31 18.55
CA ALA A 28 -2.48 7.62 18.65
C ALA A 28 -2.10 6.93 17.32
N PHE A 29 -3.07 6.28 16.66
CA PHE A 29 -2.87 5.70 15.33
C PHE A 29 -2.52 6.75 14.26
N LYS A 30 -3.13 7.94 14.33
CA LYS A 30 -2.89 9.04 13.39
C LYS A 30 -1.56 9.77 13.64
N GLU A 31 -1.11 9.88 14.88
CA GLU A 31 0.17 10.51 15.24
C GLU A 31 1.37 9.59 14.94
N GLY A 32 1.21 8.27 15.05
CA GLY A 32 2.18 7.29 14.55
C GLY A 32 2.42 7.37 13.03
N VAL A 33 1.44 7.87 12.27
CA VAL A 33 1.55 8.07 10.81
C VAL A 33 2.30 9.35 10.43
N LYS A 34 2.46 10.32 11.34
CA LYS A 34 3.07 11.64 11.00
C LYS A 34 4.51 11.85 11.49
N VAL A 35 5.03 11.02 12.39
CA VAL A 35 6.43 11.17 12.92
C VAL A 35 7.39 10.10 12.38
N GLY A 36 6.92 9.18 11.54
CA GLY A 36 7.74 8.13 10.93
C GLY A 36 7.89 8.31 9.42
N GLY A 37 8.85 9.13 8.98
CA GLY A 37 9.54 8.80 7.74
C GLY A 37 10.12 7.39 7.89
N SER A 38 9.66 6.45 7.07
CA SER A 38 10.22 5.10 6.90
C SER A 38 10.18 4.15 8.12
N SER A 39 9.11 3.36 8.24
CA SER A 39 9.14 1.89 8.48
C SER A 39 7.82 1.37 9.08
N SER A 40 6.90 0.98 8.22
CA SER A 40 5.98 -0.14 8.46
C SER A 40 5.94 -0.87 7.13
N LEU A 41 6.65 -1.98 6.91
CA LEU A 41 6.49 -3.25 7.64
C LEU A 41 5.03 -3.62 7.91
N ASP A 42 4.10 -3.10 7.10
CA ASP A 42 2.76 -3.64 6.85
C ASP A 42 2.41 -3.38 5.38
N ARG A 43 3.34 -3.70 4.48
CA ARG A 43 2.90 -4.21 3.18
C ARG A 43 2.76 -5.69 3.41
N ASP A 44 1.51 -6.12 3.56
CA ASP A 44 1.01 -7.34 2.96
C ASP A 44 2.16 -8.31 2.65
N ARG A 45 2.43 -9.24 3.56
CA ARG A 45 2.75 -10.61 3.12
C ARG A 45 1.48 -11.21 2.47
N GLU A 46 0.83 -10.47 1.57
CA GLU A 46 0.27 -11.10 0.38
C GLU A 46 1.44 -11.87 -0.17
N ALA A 47 1.28 -13.18 -0.27
CA ALA A 47 2.17 -14.01 -1.06
C ALA A 47 2.48 -13.20 -2.33
N LYS A 48 3.71 -12.70 -2.44
CA LYS A 48 4.16 -11.99 -3.63
C LYS A 48 4.12 -13.05 -4.70
N VAL A 49 2.97 -13.20 -5.34
CA VAL A 49 2.84 -13.92 -6.58
C VAL A 49 3.83 -13.20 -7.47
N GLU A 50 4.94 -13.86 -7.77
CA GLU A 50 5.97 -13.24 -8.57
C GLU A 50 5.33 -12.95 -9.92
N ALA A 51 5.25 -11.66 -10.28
CA ALA A 51 4.68 -11.27 -11.55
C ALA A 51 5.43 -12.05 -12.64
N PRO A 52 4.73 -12.61 -13.64
CA PRO A 52 5.40 -13.22 -14.78
C PRO A 52 6.43 -12.22 -15.34
N LYS A 53 7.69 -12.65 -15.48
CA LYS A 53 8.75 -11.78 -16.00
C LYS A 53 8.36 -11.28 -17.40
N PRO A 54 8.64 -10.00 -17.72
CA PRO A 54 8.36 -9.47 -19.05
C PRO A 54 9.20 -10.22 -20.09
N PRO A 55 8.73 -10.29 -21.36
CA PRO A 55 9.53 -10.86 -22.44
C PRO A 55 10.85 -10.11 -22.60
N MET A 56 11.94 -10.84 -22.89
CA MET A 56 13.24 -10.23 -23.20
C MET A 56 13.13 -9.36 -24.46
N PHE A 57 13.78 -8.20 -24.40
CA PHE A 57 13.91 -7.32 -25.57
C PHE A 57 14.98 -7.89 -26.52
N LYS A 58 14.60 -8.22 -27.76
CA LYS A 58 15.53 -8.85 -28.72
C LYS A 58 16.42 -7.83 -29.43
N GLY A 59 16.18 -6.54 -29.24
CA GLY A 59 16.99 -5.46 -29.81
C GLY A 59 16.84 -5.29 -31.31
N ILE A 60 15.74 -5.79 -31.91
CA ILE A 60 15.46 -5.62 -33.32
C ILE A 60 14.95 -4.19 -33.53
N ARG A 61 15.30 -3.58 -34.67
CA ARG A 61 14.85 -2.24 -35.04
C ARG A 61 13.42 -2.29 -35.58
N ASP A 62 12.51 -2.80 -34.76
CA ASP A 62 11.08 -2.90 -35.04
C ASP A 62 10.27 -2.08 -34.03
N ALA A 63 9.40 -1.21 -34.52
CA ALA A 63 8.58 -0.35 -33.68
C ALA A 63 7.59 -1.19 -32.84
N GLN A 64 7.07 -2.27 -33.42
CA GLN A 64 6.13 -3.16 -32.74
C GLN A 64 6.80 -3.93 -31.60
N GLU A 65 8.06 -4.35 -31.77
CA GLU A 65 8.84 -4.94 -30.67
C GLU A 65 9.02 -3.96 -29.50
N VAL A 66 9.41 -2.71 -29.79
CA VAL A 66 9.62 -1.69 -28.75
C VAL A 66 8.32 -1.42 -28.00
N GLU A 67 7.20 -1.26 -28.71
CA GLU A 67 5.90 -1.03 -28.11
C GLU A 67 5.46 -2.21 -27.23
N ASN A 68 5.60 -3.44 -27.73
CA ASN A 68 5.29 -4.65 -26.98
C ASN A 68 6.12 -4.75 -25.70
N PHE A 69 7.43 -4.47 -25.79
CA PHE A 69 8.30 -4.53 -24.63
C PHE A 69 7.89 -3.52 -23.55
N LEU A 70 7.66 -2.26 -23.94
CA LEU A 70 7.24 -1.21 -23.02
C LEU A 70 5.90 -1.55 -22.34
N TRP A 71 4.95 -2.09 -23.09
CA TRP A 71 3.67 -2.54 -22.57
C TRP A 71 3.81 -3.60 -21.46
N HIS A 72 4.63 -4.64 -21.71
CA HIS A 72 4.87 -5.69 -20.73
C HIS A 72 5.64 -5.16 -19.50
N LEU A 73 6.62 -4.29 -19.70
CA LEU A 73 7.41 -3.70 -18.62
C LEU A 73 6.55 -2.84 -17.69
N GLU A 74 5.67 -2.01 -18.25
CA GLU A 74 4.75 -1.21 -17.46
C GLU A 74 3.78 -2.06 -16.65
N ASN A 75 3.23 -3.12 -17.26
CA ASN A 75 2.32 -4.02 -16.57
C ASN A 75 3.02 -4.81 -15.46
N TYR A 76 4.28 -5.19 -15.67
CA TYR A 76 5.12 -5.78 -14.63
C TYR A 76 5.31 -4.83 -13.45
N PHE A 77 5.59 -3.54 -13.70
CA PHE A 77 5.71 -2.54 -12.64
C PHE A 77 4.39 -2.30 -11.90
N LYS A 78 3.25 -2.29 -12.60
CA LYS A 78 1.92 -2.18 -12.00
C LYS A 78 1.64 -3.35 -11.05
N TYR A 79 1.95 -4.58 -11.47
CA TYR A 79 1.81 -5.77 -10.64
C TYR A 79 2.70 -5.72 -9.39
N ASN A 80 3.93 -5.25 -9.54
CA ASN A 80 4.88 -5.07 -8.44
C ASN A 80 4.60 -3.82 -7.57
N ARG A 81 3.47 -3.13 -7.78
CA ARG A 81 3.05 -1.92 -7.06
C ARG A 81 4.11 -0.80 -7.11
N LEU A 82 4.91 -0.73 -8.18
CA LEU A 82 5.93 0.31 -8.38
C LEU A 82 5.28 1.56 -9.00
N LYS A 83 5.11 2.62 -8.20
CA LYS A 83 4.39 3.83 -8.61
C LYS A 83 5.31 4.98 -9.03
N SER A 84 6.45 5.14 -8.35
CA SER A 84 7.40 6.23 -8.62
C SER A 84 8.36 5.83 -9.75
N ASP A 85 8.64 6.76 -10.66
CA ASP A 85 9.63 6.55 -11.73
C ASP A 85 11.03 6.31 -11.17
N LYS A 86 11.38 6.93 -10.04
CA LYS A 86 12.62 6.64 -9.32
C LYS A 86 12.67 5.18 -8.85
N SER A 87 11.55 4.67 -8.33
CA SER A 87 11.46 3.27 -7.89
C SER A 87 11.49 2.29 -9.07
N LYS A 88 10.84 2.63 -10.19
CA LYS A 88 10.88 1.83 -11.43
C LYS A 88 12.29 1.78 -12.02
N ALA A 89 12.96 2.93 -12.11
CA ALA A 89 14.32 3.04 -12.61
C ALA A 89 15.30 2.24 -11.73
N ASN A 90 15.28 2.46 -10.41
CA ASN A 90 16.11 1.69 -9.49
C ASN A 90 15.87 0.18 -9.64
N PHE A 91 14.61 -0.25 -9.65
CA PHE A 91 14.26 -1.65 -9.84
C PHE A 91 14.82 -2.21 -11.16
N PHE A 92 14.71 -1.46 -12.26
CA PHE A 92 15.22 -1.86 -13.56
C PHE A 92 16.75 -1.98 -13.59
N PHE A 93 17.46 -1.05 -12.96
CA PHE A 93 18.92 -1.09 -12.88
C PHE A 93 19.45 -2.20 -11.97
N ASP A 94 18.76 -2.45 -10.85
CA ASP A 94 19.10 -3.49 -9.88
C ASP A 94 18.79 -4.91 -10.41
N ASN A 95 17.85 -5.03 -11.35
CA ASN A 95 17.38 -6.30 -11.89
C ASN A 95 17.47 -6.36 -13.42
N ARG A 96 18.62 -5.96 -13.97
CA ARG A 96 18.82 -5.93 -15.44
C ARG A 96 18.54 -7.27 -16.14
N GLU A 97 18.73 -8.39 -15.46
CA GLU A 97 18.43 -9.74 -15.97
C GLU A 97 16.93 -10.03 -16.18
N ILE A 98 16.04 -9.18 -15.66
CA ILE A 98 14.58 -9.39 -15.83
C ILE A 98 14.10 -8.88 -17.20
N CYS A 99 14.85 -7.96 -17.83
CA CYS A 99 14.37 -7.20 -18.99
C CYS A 99 15.30 -7.25 -20.21
N MET A 100 16.52 -7.78 -20.07
CA MET A 100 17.50 -7.99 -21.14
C MET A 100 17.91 -9.45 -21.17
#